data_AF-A0AA89CQF7-F1
#
_entry.id   AF-A0AA89CQF7-F1
#
_cell.length_a   1.000
_cell.length_b   1.000
_cell.length_c   1.000
_cell.angle_alpha   90.00
_cell.angle_beta   90.00
_cell.angle_gamma   90.00
#
_symmetry.space_group_name_H-M   'P 1'
#
loop_
_entity.id
_entity.type
_entity.pdbx_description
1 polymer ?
#
loop_
_entity_poly.entity_id
_entity_poly.type
_entity_poly.pdbx_seq_one_letter_code
_entity_poly.pdbx_strand_id
1 'polypeptide(L)'
;MLAKAIVFITLALIFYTIGVFSEKKQGTLKAWHVVIFWCGLVCDTLGTSFMGKIAGSMFQMNIHGITGMLAIILMLFHAIWATIVLVRNSEQSKKTFHKFSIIVWIIWLIPYLSGMFVGMSK
;
A
#
# COMPACT_ATOMS: atom_id res chain seq x y z
N MET A 1 18.44 10.74 -5.25
CA MET A 1 17.07 10.29 -5.58
C MET A 1 16.79 8.88 -5.07
N LEU A 2 17.75 7.94 -5.21
CA LEU A 2 17.60 6.57 -4.72
C LEU A 2 17.25 6.46 -3.23
N ALA A 3 17.98 7.16 -2.35
CA ALA A 3 17.67 7.17 -0.92
C ALA A 3 16.23 7.63 -0.62
N LYS A 4 15.72 8.63 -1.34
CA LYS A 4 14.32 9.07 -1.21
C LYS A 4 13.36 7.96 -1.62
N ALA A 5 13.59 7.32 -2.76
CA ALA A 5 12.75 6.20 -3.23
C ALA A 5 12.68 5.07 -2.18
N ILE A 6 13.83 4.67 -1.63
CA ILE A 6 13.92 3.64 -0.59
C ILE A 6 13.13 4.07 0.65
N VAL A 7 13.40 5.27 1.17
CA VAL A 7 12.72 5.78 2.37
C VAL A 7 11.20 5.80 2.18
N PHE A 8 10.69 6.31 1.06
CA PHE A 8 9.26 6.39 0.82
C PHE A 8 8.60 5.00 0.62
N ILE A 9 9.23 4.08 -0.10
CA ILE A 9 8.71 2.71 -0.25
C ILE A 9 8.75 1.93 1.07
N THR A 10 9.80 2.10 1.89
CA THR A 10 9.84 1.48 3.22
C THR A 10 8.80 2.09 4.16
N LEU A 11 8.58 3.41 4.10
CA LEU A 11 7.50 4.06 4.85
C LEU A 11 6.11 3.56 4.40
N ALA A 12 5.91 3.35 3.10
CA ALA A 12 4.68 2.77 2.58
C ALA A 12 4.42 1.37 3.17
N LEU A 13 5.44 0.51 3.19
CA LEU A 13 5.37 -0.82 3.82
C LEU A 13 5.01 -0.70 5.31
N ILE A 14 5.69 0.18 6.05
CA ILE A 14 5.46 0.37 7.49
C ILE A 14 4.04 0.85 7.75
N PHE A 15 3.61 1.92 7.11
CA PHE A 15 2.26 2.47 7.30
C PHE A 15 1.21 1.45 6.90
N TYR A 16 1.36 0.80 5.76
CA TYR A 16 0.34 -0.13 5.30
C TYR A 16 0.23 -1.35 6.22
N THR A 17 1.36 -1.89 6.68
CA THR A 17 1.40 -2.99 7.66
C THR A 17 0.79 -2.56 8.99
N ILE A 18 1.15 -1.38 9.51
CA ILE A 18 0.55 -0.87 10.76
C ILE A 18 -0.96 -0.73 10.59
N GLY A 19 -1.44 -0.13 9.50
CA GLY A 19 -2.87 0.06 9.23
C GLY A 19 -3.65 -1.25 9.25
N VAL A 20 -3.18 -2.27 8.53
CA VAL A 20 -3.87 -3.58 8.43
C VAL A 20 -3.82 -4.36 9.73
N PHE A 21 -2.64 -4.48 10.35
CA PHE A 21 -2.48 -5.31 11.55
C PHE A 21 -3.04 -4.65 12.81
N SER A 22 -3.02 -3.33 12.91
CA SER A 22 -3.64 -2.62 14.03
C SER A 22 -5.17 -2.65 13.95
N GLU A 23 -5.74 -2.52 12.76
CA GLU A 23 -7.18 -2.72 12.52
C GLU A 23 -7.59 -4.12 12.95
N LYS A 24 -6.85 -5.14 12.52
CA LYS A 24 -7.05 -6.53 12.93
C LYS A 24 -7.00 -6.72 14.44
N LYS A 25 -5.98 -6.17 15.09
CA LYS A 25 -5.79 -6.31 16.54
C LYS A 25 -6.91 -5.63 17.34
N GLN A 26 -7.44 -4.52 16.83
CA GLN A 26 -8.51 -3.78 17.49
C GLN A 26 -9.90 -4.30 17.13
N GLY A 27 -10.02 -5.17 16.12
CA GLY A 27 -11.28 -5.76 15.67
C GLY A 27 -12.27 -4.75 15.08
N THR A 28 -11.82 -3.51 14.81
CA THR A 28 -12.68 -2.42 14.35
C THR A 28 -11.87 -1.38 13.58
N LEU A 29 -12.49 -0.79 12.57
CA LEU A 29 -11.89 0.29 11.79
C LEU A 29 -12.10 1.64 12.51
N LYS A 30 -11.01 2.35 12.80
CA LYS A 30 -10.99 3.69 13.42
C LYS A 30 -10.43 4.72 12.45
N ALA A 31 -10.71 5.99 12.70
CA ALA A 31 -10.26 7.10 11.85
C ALA A 31 -8.74 7.13 11.62
N TRP A 32 -7.95 6.82 12.65
CA TRP A 32 -6.49 6.81 12.53
C TRP A 32 -5.96 5.72 11.60
N HIS A 33 -6.63 4.56 11.48
CA HIS A 33 -6.28 3.53 10.49
C HIS A 33 -6.43 4.09 9.07
N VAL A 34 -7.52 4.82 8.81
CA VAL A 34 -7.78 5.45 7.50
C VAL A 34 -6.70 6.48 7.16
N VAL A 35 -6.33 7.33 8.12
CA VAL A 35 -5.21 8.28 7.95
C VAL A 35 -3.92 7.54 7.58
N ILE A 36 -3.60 6.45 8.27
CA ILE A 36 -2.41 5.64 7.97
C ILE A 36 -2.49 4.99 6.58
N PHE A 37 -3.65 4.50 6.15
CA PHE A 37 -3.81 3.96 4.79
C PHE A 37 -3.55 5.02 3.72
N TRP A 38 -4.05 6.23 3.90
CA TRP A 38 -3.77 7.35 3.00
C TRP A 38 -2.29 7.76 3.03
N CYS A 39 -1.67 7.83 4.21
CA CYS A 39 -0.23 8.09 4.32
C CYS A 39 0.61 7.02 3.62
N GLY A 40 0.24 5.75 3.78
CA GLY A 40 0.86 4.62 3.09
C GLY A 40 0.77 4.77 1.57
N LEU A 41 -0.42 5.07 1.04
CA LEU A 41 -0.64 5.27 -0.39
C LEU A 41 0.16 6.44 -0.96
N VAL A 42 0.21 7.57 -0.25
CA VAL A 42 1.02 8.74 -0.65
C VAL A 42 2.50 8.37 -0.68
N CYS A 43 2.98 7.65 0.33
CA CYS A 43 4.36 7.17 0.37
C CYS A 43 4.67 6.22 -0.78
N ASP A 44 3.77 5.27 -1.08
CA ASP A 44 3.95 4.31 -2.16
C ASP A 44 4.04 5.02 -3.51
N THR A 45 3.09 5.92 -3.77
CA THR A 45 3.04 6.72 -5.01
C THR A 45 4.28 7.59 -5.18
N LEU A 46 4.75 8.25 -4.11
CA LEU A 46 5.98 9.05 -4.15
C LEU A 46 7.21 8.18 -4.36
N GLY A 47 7.29 7.04 -3.67
CA GLY A 47 8.34 6.05 -3.81
C GLY A 47 8.47 5.55 -5.26
N THR A 48 7.38 5.06 -5.83
CA THR A 48 7.30 4.63 -7.24
C THR A 48 7.60 5.77 -8.20
N SER A 49 7.14 6.99 -7.92
CA SER A 49 7.47 8.16 -8.74
C SER A 49 8.97 8.47 -8.76
N PHE A 50 9.64 8.37 -7.60
CA PHE A 50 11.09 8.54 -7.53
C PHE A 50 11.83 7.41 -8.24
N MET A 51 11.38 6.15 -8.09
CA MET A 51 11.92 5.01 -8.85
C MET A 51 11.79 5.22 -10.35
N GLY A 52 10.62 5.69 -10.81
CA GLY A 52 10.37 5.98 -12.21
C GLY A 52 11.30 7.06 -12.78
N LYS A 53 11.54 8.13 -12.01
CA LYS A 53 12.51 9.17 -12.37
C LYS A 53 13.95 8.63 -12.46
N ILE A 54 14.31 7.67 -11.61
CA ILE A 54 15.65 7.03 -11.65
C ILE A 54 15.76 6.10 -12.86
N ALA A 55 14.70 5.35 -13.17
CA ALA A 55 14.67 4.40 -14.28
C ALA A 55 14.47 5.06 -15.66
N GLY A 56 14.27 6.37 -15.72
CA GLY A 56 13.96 7.11 -16.96
C GLY A 56 12.54 6.87 -17.51
N SER A 57 11.73 6.06 -16.82
CA SER A 57 10.32 5.83 -17.14
C SER A 57 9.54 5.50 -15.86
N MET A 58 8.37 6.09 -15.69
CA MET A 58 7.45 5.78 -14.60
C MET A 58 6.84 4.39 -14.72
N PHE A 59 6.72 3.88 -15.94
CA PHE A 59 6.13 2.57 -16.20
C PHE A 59 7.08 1.73 -17.06
N GLN A 60 7.36 0.52 -16.58
CA GLN A 60 8.16 -0.47 -17.29
C GLN A 60 7.25 -1.65 -17.58
N MET A 61 7.23 -2.13 -18.83
CA MET A 61 6.50 -3.33 -19.25
C MET A 61 7.21 -4.60 -18.77
N ASN A 62 7.50 -4.68 -17.47
CA ASN A 62 8.06 -5.84 -16.80
C ASN A 62 7.17 -6.23 -15.62
N ILE A 63 7.42 -7.42 -15.06
CA ILE A 63 6.59 -7.99 -13.98
C ILE A 63 6.49 -7.02 -12.79
N HIS A 64 7.60 -6.40 -12.38
CA HIS A 64 7.62 -5.46 -11.26
C HIS A 64 6.80 -4.19 -11.54
N GLY A 65 6.90 -3.61 -12.75
CA GLY A 65 6.16 -2.40 -13.12
C GLY A 65 4.65 -2.63 -13.21
N ILE A 66 4.23 -3.76 -13.79
CA ILE A 66 2.81 -4.13 -13.87
C ILE A 66 2.24 -4.40 -12.48
N THR A 67 2.92 -5.24 -11.69
CA THR A 67 2.46 -5.56 -10.33
C THR A 67 2.48 -4.34 -9.41
N GLY A 68 3.46 -3.44 -9.57
CA GLY A 68 3.57 -2.20 -8.81
C GLY A 68 2.42 -1.23 -9.10
N MET A 69 2.04 -1.07 -10.37
CA MET A 69 0.88 -0.24 -10.72
C MET A 69 -0.42 -0.82 -10.15
N LEU A 70 -0.60 -2.14 -10.25
CA LEU A 70 -1.75 -2.84 -9.66
C LEU A 70 -1.79 -2.66 -8.14
N ALA A 71 -0.64 -2.69 -7.45
CA ALA A 71 -0.55 -2.44 -6.02
C ALA A 71 -1.04 -1.04 -5.62
N ILE A 72 -0.62 0.01 -6.34
CA ILE A 72 -1.07 1.39 -6.05
C ILE A 72 -2.58 1.51 -6.24
N ILE A 73 -3.11 0.98 -7.35
CA ILE A 73 -4.56 0.98 -7.62
C ILE A 73 -5.32 0.24 -6.51
N LEU A 74 -4.81 -0.91 -6.10
CA LEU A 74 -5.40 -1.74 -5.07
C LEU A 74 -5.37 -1.05 -3.69
N MET A 75 -4.26 -0.39 -3.34
CA MET A 75 -4.16 0.43 -2.12
C MET A 75 -5.12 1.63 -2.14
N LEU A 76 -5.27 2.29 -3.29
CA LEU A 76 -6.21 3.40 -3.45
C LEU A 76 -7.65 2.92 -3.22
N PHE A 77 -8.05 1.83 -3.87
CA PHE A 77 -9.36 1.23 -3.67
C PHE A 77 -9.57 0.86 -2.20
N HIS A 78 -8.57 0.27 -1.55
CA HIS A 78 -8.62 -0.09 -0.15
C HIS A 78 -8.75 1.13 0.78
N ALA A 79 -8.02 2.22 0.55
CA ALA A 79 -8.11 3.46 1.34
C ALA A 79 -9.48 4.16 1.17
N ILE A 80 -10.02 4.19 -0.05
CA ILE A 80 -11.37 4.70 -0.33
C ILE A 80 -12.40 3.84 0.40
N TRP A 81 -12.31 2.52 0.30
CA TRP A 81 -13.23 1.61 0.99
C TRP A 81 -13.13 1.78 2.51
N ALA A 82 -11.93 1.89 3.07
CA ALA A 82 -11.74 2.16 4.50
C ALA A 82 -12.48 3.45 4.93
N THR A 83 -12.38 4.50 4.11
CA THR A 83 -13.08 5.77 4.34
C THR A 83 -14.61 5.58 4.31
N ILE A 84 -15.14 4.85 3.32
CA ILE A 84 -16.58 4.56 3.21
C ILE A 84 -17.08 3.74 4.40
N VAL A 85 -16.34 2.70 4.82
CA VAL A 85 -16.70 1.84 5.96
C VAL A 85 -16.71 2.63 7.26
N LEU A 86 -15.75 3.54 7.45
CA LEU A 86 -15.70 4.41 8.60
C LEU A 86 -16.92 5.34 8.65
N VAL A 87 -17.29 5.98 7.53
CA VAL A 87 -18.44 6.89 7.44
C VAL A 87 -19.77 6.14 7.63
N ARG A 88 -19.91 4.94 7.07
CA ARG A 88 -21.11 4.10 7.26
C ARG A 88 -21.29 3.62 8.70
N ASN A 89 -20.20 3.53 9.46
CA ASN A 89 -20.15 3.11 10.86
C ASN A 89 -20.96 1.84 11.21
N SER A 90 -21.09 0.90 10.26
CA SER A 90 -21.82 -0.35 10.48
C SER A 90 -20.87 -1.51 10.81
N GLU A 91 -21.20 -2.28 11.85
CA GLU A 91 -20.37 -3.39 12.32
C GLU A 91 -20.19 -4.49 11.25
N GLN A 92 -21.21 -4.70 10.42
CA GLN A 92 -21.13 -5.65 9.32
C GLN A 92 -20.13 -5.20 8.24
N SER A 93 -20.10 -3.90 7.91
CA SER A 93 -19.13 -3.36 6.94
C SER A 93 -17.70 -3.42 7.48
N LYS A 94 -17.50 -3.17 8.78
CA LYS A 94 -16.19 -3.30 9.45
C LYS A 94 -15.68 -4.75 9.42
N LYS A 95 -16.54 -5.74 9.71
CA LYS A 95 -16.17 -7.16 9.64
C LYS A 95 -15.78 -7.62 8.24
N THR A 96 -16.48 -7.15 7.20
CA THR A 96 -16.14 -7.47 5.81
C THR A 96 -14.81 -6.82 5.42
N PHE A 97 -14.62 -5.54 5.78
CA PHE A 97 -13.38 -4.82 5.53
C PHE A 97 -12.17 -5.53 6.15
N HIS A 98 -12.30 -5.97 7.40
CA HIS A 98 -11.26 -6.69 8.13
C HIS A 98 -10.69 -7.89 7.36
N LYS A 99 -11.58 -8.75 6.82
CA LYS A 99 -11.17 -9.94 6.04
C LYS A 99 -10.49 -9.57 4.73
N PHE A 100 -11.01 -8.55 4.05
CA PHE A 100 -10.50 -8.11 2.76
C PHE A 100 -9.14 -7.41 2.90
N SER A 101 -8.93 -6.65 3.97
CA SER A 101 -7.72 -5.85 4.20
C SER A 101 -6.44 -6.67 4.17
N ILE A 102 -6.46 -7.87 4.77
CA ILE A 102 -5.31 -8.78 4.76
C ILE A 102 -4.98 -9.28 3.35
N ILE A 103 -6.00 -9.61 2.55
CA ILE A 103 -5.82 -10.12 1.20
C ILE A 103 -5.15 -9.03 0.33
N VAL A 104 -5.66 -7.81 0.44
CA VAL A 104 -5.14 -6.63 -0.26
C VAL A 104 -3.69 -6.35 0.16
N TRP A 105 -3.36 -6.52 1.44
CA TRP A 105 -1.99 -6.39 1.95
C TRP A 105 -1.03 -7.46 1.40
N ILE A 106 -1.45 -8.73 1.35
CA ILE A 106 -0.63 -9.82 0.78
C ILE A 106 -0.35 -9.57 -0.70
N ILE A 107 -1.35 -9.15 -1.48
CA ILE A 107 -1.18 -8.86 -2.91
C ILE A 107 -0.20 -7.70 -3.11
N TRP A 108 -0.31 -6.65 -2.30
CA TRP A 108 0.60 -5.49 -2.35
C TRP A 108 2.07 -5.86 -2.03
N LEU A 109 2.31 -6.90 -1.23
CA LEU A 109 3.66 -7.32 -0.87
C LEU A 109 4.43 -7.89 -2.08
N ILE A 110 3.75 -8.39 -3.11
CA ILE A 110 4.34 -8.98 -4.31
C ILE A 110 5.25 -7.98 -5.06
N PRO A 111 4.77 -6.79 -5.46
CA PRO A 111 5.62 -5.80 -6.11
C PRO A 111 6.74 -5.28 -5.21
N TYR A 112 6.48 -5.11 -3.91
CA TYR A 112 7.52 -4.70 -2.96
C TYR A 112 8.69 -5.70 -2.94
N LEU A 113 8.40 -6.99 -2.76
CA LEU A 113 9.42 -8.03 -2.72
C LEU A 113 10.13 -8.18 -4.06
N SER A 114 9.39 -8.19 -5.17
CA SER A 114 10.00 -8.27 -6.50
C SER A 114 10.97 -7.11 -6.78
N GLY A 115 10.61 -5.89 -6.38
CA GLY A 115 11.48 -4.71 -6.53
C GLY A 115 12.75 -4.82 -5.69
N MET A 116 12.63 -5.31 -4.46
CA MET A 116 13.77 -5.55 -3.58
C MET A 116 14.72 -6.61 -4.17
N PHE A 117 14.20 -7.74 -4.66
CA PHE A 117 15.03 -8.79 -5.27
C PHE A 117 15.76 -8.29 -6.52
N VAL A 118 15.09 -7.55 -7.40
CA VAL A 118 15.72 -6.95 -8.59
C VAL A 118 16.79 -5.92 -8.21
N GLY A 119 16.56 -5.16 -7.14
CA GLY A 119 17.54 -4.20 -6.62
C GLY A 119 18.77 -4.84 -5.98
N MET A 120 18.62 -6.03 -5.38
CA MET A 120 19.72 -6.78 -4.76
C MET A 120 20.52 -7.63 -5.75
N SER A 121 19.94 -7.98 -6.91
CA SER A 121 20.61 -8.81 -7.93
C SER A 121 21.44 -7.99 -8.93
N LYS A 122 21.58 -6.68 -8.73
CA LYS A 122 22.41 -5.76 -9.51
C LYS A 122 23.51 -5.20 -8.64
#